data_AF-A0A424KDX6-F1
#
_entry.id   AF-A0A424KDX6-F1
#
_cell.length_a   1.000
_cell.length_b   1.000
_cell.length_c   1.000
_cell.angle_alpha   90.00
_cell.angle_beta   90.00
_cell.angle_gamma   90.00
#
_symmetry.space_group_name_H-M   'P 1'
#
loop_
_entity.id
_entity.type
_entity.pdbx_description
1 polymer ?
#
loop_
_entity_poly.entity_id
_entity_poly.type
_entity_poly.pdbx_seq_one_letter_code
_entity_poly.pdbx_strand_id
1 'polypeptide(L)' 'MIPTTVVRDDASWIVDVAEGPECIGAPWWRSAGADSTRARSGTGREPQRHYWRLRIDSGTWIWIFKSWSTGRWFLHGTWA' A
#
# COMPACT_ATOMS: atom_id res chain seq x y z
N MET A 1 -1.02 -9.46 -11.53
CA MET A 1 0.36 -9.97 -11.49
C MET A 1 1.13 -9.17 -10.45
N ILE A 2 1.65 -9.87 -9.45
CA ILE A 2 2.49 -9.32 -8.38
C ILE A 2 3.93 -9.25 -8.93
N PRO A 3 4.72 -8.21 -8.60
CA PRO A 3 6.10 -8.13 -9.06
C PRO A 3 6.96 -9.27 -8.48
N THR A 4 7.84 -9.82 -9.31
CA THR A 4 8.84 -10.84 -8.94
C THR A 4 10.21 -10.23 -8.64
N THR A 5 10.38 -8.94 -8.95
CA THR A 5 11.63 -8.20 -8.80
C THR A 5 11.28 -6.77 -8.39
N VAL A 6 12.09 -6.20 -7.50
CA VAL A 6 11.98 -4.81 -7.05
C VAL A 6 13.26 -4.10 -7.43
N VAL A 7 13.13 -2.98 -8.15
CA VAL A 7 14.25 -2.13 -8.54
C VAL A 7 14.08 -0.77 -7.90
N ARG A 8 15.12 -0.28 -7.22
CA ARG A 8 15.16 1.06 -6.64
C ARG A 8 16.57 1.62 -6.80
N ASP A 9 16.66 2.80 -7.38
CA ASP A 9 17.94 3.44 -7.72
C ASP A 9 18.78 2.46 -8.57
N ASP A 10 19.98 2.08 -8.13
CA ASP A 10 20.84 1.10 -8.81
C ASP A 10 20.80 -0.31 -8.19
N ALA A 11 19.87 -0.56 -7.26
CA ALA A 11 19.71 -1.84 -6.58
C ALA A 11 18.50 -2.62 -7.12
N SER A 12 18.67 -3.94 -7.24
CA SER A 12 17.63 -4.88 -7.66
C SER A 12 17.59 -6.06 -6.70
N TRP A 13 16.39 -6.45 -6.29
CA TRP A 13 16.15 -7.59 -5.40
C TRP A 13 15.09 -8.53 -5.96
N ILE A 14 15.28 -9.82 -5.73
CA ILE A 14 14.28 -10.85 -6.06
C ILE A 14 13.24 -10.90 -4.94
N VAL A 15 11.97 -11.13 -5.31
CA VAL A 15 10.87 -11.34 -4.36
C VAL A 15 10.74 -12.83 -4.06
N ASP A 16 10.98 -13.21 -2.82
CA ASP A 16 10.86 -14.59 -2.34
C ASP A 16 9.42 -14.92 -1.95
N VAL A 17 8.75 -13.98 -1.29
CA VAL A 17 7.40 -14.16 -0.73
C VAL A 17 6.57 -12.91 -0.98
N ALA A 18 5.29 -13.11 -1.29
CA ALA A 18 4.30 -12.04 -1.41
C ALA A 18 3.05 -12.38 -0.59
N GLU A 19 2.66 -11.49 0.32
CA GLU A 19 1.44 -11.58 1.13
C GLU A 19 0.51 -10.40 0.85
N GLY A 20 -0.81 -10.64 0.84
CA GLY A 20 -1.85 -9.65 0.55
C GLY A 20 -2.79 -10.07 -0.60
N PRO A 21 -3.62 -9.15 -1.14
CA PRO A 21 -3.73 -7.74 -0.75
C PRO A 21 -4.36 -7.53 0.61
N GLU A 22 -3.83 -6.56 1.35
CA GLU A 22 -4.44 -6.01 2.56
C GLU A 22 -5.05 -4.65 2.25
N CYS A 23 -6.34 -4.50 2.54
CA CYS A 23 -7.05 -3.23 2.46
C CYS A 23 -6.79 -2.44 3.74
N ILE A 24 -5.76 -1.58 3.72
CA ILE A 24 -5.56 -0.62 4.78
C ILE A 24 -6.52 0.55 4.51
N GLY A 25 -7.71 0.44 5.10
CA GLY A 25 -8.76 1.47 5.08
C GLY A 25 -8.37 2.71 5.87
N ALA A 26 -9.23 3.74 5.79
CA ALA A 26 -9.01 5.06 6.38
C ALA A 26 -8.46 4.99 7.83
N PRO A 27 -7.61 5.94 8.23
CA PRO A 27 -6.86 5.81 9.47
C PRO A 27 -7.78 5.65 10.69
N TRP A 28 -7.49 4.68 11.54
CA TRP A 28 -8.22 4.41 12.78
C TRP A 28 -8.33 5.62 13.72
N TRP A 29 -7.42 6.60 13.61
CA TRP A 29 -7.45 7.86 14.35
C TRP A 29 -8.50 8.87 13.86
N ARG A 30 -9.11 8.65 12.70
CA ARG A 30 -10.23 9.48 12.21
C ARG A 30 -11.60 9.04 12.72
N SER A 31 -11.66 7.98 13.54
CA SER A 31 -12.89 7.47 14.13
C SER A 31 -13.30 8.19 15.44
N ALA A 32 -12.48 9.11 15.96
CA ALA A 32 -12.80 9.89 17.15
C ALA A 32 -13.45 11.23 16.76
N GLY A 33 -14.76 11.24 16.52
CA GLY A 33 -15.53 12.49 16.40
C GLY A 33 -16.41 12.64 15.16
N ALA A 34 -17.00 11.55 14.64
CA ALA A 34 -18.10 11.69 13.69
C ALA A 34 -19.39 12.06 14.45
N ASP A 35 -19.42 13.30 14.96
CA ASP A 35 -20.66 13.96 15.33
C ASP A 35 -21.56 14.04 14.08
N SER A 36 -22.79 13.61 14.29
CA SER A 36 -23.82 13.34 13.31
C SER A 36 -24.40 14.62 12.70
N THR A 37 -23.63 15.46 12.00
CA THR A 37 -24.22 16.59 11.23
C THR A 37 -23.29 17.26 10.21
N ARG A 38 -22.90 16.57 9.12
CA ARG A 38 -22.71 17.18 7.78
C ARG A 38 -22.25 16.14 6.76
N ALA A 39 -23.22 15.40 6.22
CA ALA A 39 -23.06 14.81 4.90
C ALA A 39 -23.31 15.91 3.85
N ARG A 40 -22.29 16.73 3.52
CA ARG A 40 -22.27 17.52 2.29
C ARG A 40 -20.87 17.61 1.70
N SER A 41 -20.75 16.93 0.55
CA SER A 41 -20.03 17.38 -0.64
C SER A 41 -18.50 17.40 -0.59
N GLY A 42 -17.94 16.25 -1.01
CA GLY A 42 -16.93 16.17 -2.07
C GLY A 42 -15.53 16.70 -1.78
N THR A 43 -14.60 15.77 -1.51
CA THR A 43 -13.33 15.62 -2.25
C THR A 43 -12.63 14.33 -1.80
N GLY A 44 -12.51 13.36 -2.71
CA GLY A 44 -11.58 12.24 -2.62
C GLY A 44 -11.94 11.15 -1.60
N ARG A 45 -12.78 10.18 -1.98
CA ARG A 45 -12.57 8.81 -1.45
C ARG A 45 -11.13 8.47 -1.80
N GLU A 46 -10.25 8.45 -0.80
CA GLU A 46 -8.90 7.97 -1.05
C GLU A 46 -9.06 6.56 -1.64
N PRO A 47 -8.47 6.28 -2.82
CA PRO A 47 -8.65 4.97 -3.45
C PRO A 47 -8.27 3.91 -2.42
N GLN A 48 -9.12 2.90 -2.21
CA GLN A 48 -8.75 1.74 -1.40
C GLN A 48 -7.43 1.21 -1.96
N ARG A 49 -6.33 1.48 -1.24
CA ARG A 49 -5.02 1.01 -1.64
C ARG A 49 -4.91 -0.41 -1.11
N HIS A 50 -4.76 -1.33 -2.04
CA HIS A 50 -4.38 -2.69 -1.73
C HIS A 50 -2.88 -2.68 -1.49
N TYR A 51 -2.49 -3.07 -0.30
CA TYR A 51 -1.08 -3.18 0.06
C TYR A 51 -0.67 -4.65 0.02
N TRP A 52 0.56 -4.89 -0.41
CA TRP A 52 1.19 -6.20 -0.35
C TRP A 52 2.47 -6.09 0.46
N ARG A 53 2.73 -7.11 1.26
CA ARG A 53 4.01 -7.31 1.94
C ARG A 53 4.85 -8.23 1.07
N LEU A 54 6.03 -7.78 0.69
CA LEU A 54 7.00 -8.59 -0.04
C LEU A 54 8.20 -8.88 0.84
N ARG A 55 8.66 -10.12 0.87
CA ARG A 55 10.00 -10.45 1.36
C ARG A 55 10.94 -10.50 0.18
N ILE A 56 11.99 -9.69 0.24
CA ILE A 56 13.07 -9.73 -0.75
C ILE A 56 14.15 -10.73 -0.34
N ASP A 57 15.01 -11.10 -1.28
CA ASP A 57 16.13 -12.06 -1.11
C ASP A 57 17.08 -11.76 0.07
N SER A 58 17.18 -10.50 0.50
CA SER A 58 17.92 -10.13 1.71
C SER A 58 17.23 -10.52 3.02
N GLY A 59 16.01 -11.08 2.96
CA GLY A 59 15.13 -11.34 4.09
C GLY A 59 14.35 -10.12 4.59
N THR A 60 14.57 -8.94 3.99
CA THR A 60 13.87 -7.71 4.37
C THR A 60 12.43 -7.73 3.87
N TRP A 61 11.50 -7.23 4.69
CA TRP A 61 10.11 -7.06 4.29
C TRP A 61 9.82 -5.62 3.88
N ILE A 62 9.05 -5.46 2.81
CA ILE A 62 8.63 -4.16 2.28
C ILE A 62 7.13 -4.13 2.00
N TRP A 63 6.57 -2.93 2.08
CA TRP A 63 5.21 -2.63 1.66
C TRP A 63 5.19 -2.03 0.27
N ILE A 64 4.36 -2.59 -0.60
CA ILE A 64 4.04 -2.01 -1.91
C ILE A 64 2.54 -1.87 -2.10
N PHE A 65 2.13 -0.98 -3.00
CA PHE A 65 0.74 -0.91 -3.45
C PHE A 65 0.66 -0.66 -4.96
N LYS A 66 -0.44 -1.10 -5.57
CA LYS A 66 -0.76 -0.81 -6.97
C LYS A 66 -1.73 0.37 -7.03
N SER A 67 -1.34 1.42 -7.73
CA SER A 67 -2.25 2.54 -8.02
C SER A 67 -3.32 2.08 -9.00
N TRP A 68 -4.59 2.28 -8.64
CA TRP A 68 -5.73 1.98 -9.52
C TRP A 68 -5.80 2.92 -10.73
N SER A 69 -5.45 4.20 -10.54
CA SER A 69 -5.55 5.21 -11.60
C SER A 69 -4.47 5.07 -12.67
N THR A 70 -3.27 4.62 -12.29
CA THR A 70 -2.11 4.52 -13.20
C THR A 70 -1.71 3.08 -13.52
N GLY A 71 -2.20 2.10 -12.75
CA GLY A 71 -1.76 0.72 -12.81
C GLY A 71 -0.31 0.49 -12.35
N ARG A 72 0.39 1.52 -11.87
CA ARG A 72 1.80 1.46 -11.45
C ARG A 72 1.95 0.95 -10.02
N TRP A 73 3.08 0.32 -9.74
CA TRP A 73 3.48 -0.12 -8.41
C TRP A 73 4.29 0.97 -7.71
N PHE A 74 4.08 1.09 -6.40
CA PHE A 74 4.77 2.06 -5.55
C PHE A 74 5.28 1.38 -4.30
N LEU A 75 6.52 1.68 -3.94
CA LEU A 75 7.10 1.32 -2.65
C LEU A 75 6.54 2.29 -1.60
N HIS A 76 5.96 1.75 -0.53
CA HIS A 76 5.49 2.54 0.60
C HIS A 76 6.57 2.68 1.68
N GLY A 77 7.26 1.59 2.00
CA GLY A 77 8.31 1.57 3.02
C GLY A 77 8.76 0.17 3.39
N THR A 78 9.71 0.06 4.31
CA THR A 78 10.14 -1.20 4.93
C THR A 78 9.22 -1.56 6.10
N TRP A 79 8.95 -2.85 6.29
CA TRP A 79 8.30 -3.37 7.50
C TRP A 79 9.37 -3.55 8.60
N ALA A 80 9.03 -3.22 9.84
CA ALA A 80 9.90 -3.30 11.01
C ALA A 80 9.37 -4.34 12.00
#